data_AF-A0A455U2W7-F1
#
_entry.id   AF-A0A455U2W7-F1
#
_cell.length_a   1.000
_cell.length_b   1.000
_cell.length_c   1.000
_cell.angle_alpha   90.00
_cell.angle_beta   90.00
_cell.angle_gamma   90.00
#
_symmetry.space_group_name_H-M   'P 1'
#
loop_
_entity.id
_entity.type
_entity.pdbx_description
1 polymer ?
#
loop_
_entity_poly.entity_id
_entity_poly.type
_entity_poly.pdbx_seq_one_letter_code
_entity_poly.pdbx_strand_id
1 'polypeptide(L)'
;MPSSLPTAAGWKLLLDSPAIAALLAHDWPGNVRELRNLAERYVLLGAAFDYRLDALLEGANADTEEPTLPRQVELFEKSLISQSLARYHGRVTDVCRHLGIPRKTFYDKLKKHGLNADDYRHSSEP
;
A
#
# COMPACT_ATOMS: atom_id res chain seq x y z
N MET A 1 39.71 4.48 21.10
CA MET A 1 38.91 4.00 19.96
C MET A 1 37.58 3.48 20.47
N PRO A 2 36.46 4.23 20.36
CA PRO A 2 35.15 3.65 20.56
C PRO A 2 34.42 3.49 19.21
N SER A 3 34.12 2.24 18.87
CA SER A 3 33.28 1.85 17.73
C SER A 3 31.80 2.02 18.09
N SER A 4 31.05 2.44 17.08
CA SER A 4 29.63 2.76 17.03
C SER A 4 28.65 1.67 17.47
N LEU A 5 27.51 2.09 18.02
CA LEU A 5 26.18 1.61 17.63
C LEU A 5 25.20 2.80 17.63
N PRO A 6 24.38 3.01 16.59
CA PRO A 6 23.34 4.04 16.61
C PRO A 6 22.15 3.57 17.46
N THR A 7 21.75 4.45 18.38
CA THR A 7 20.65 4.29 19.33
C THR A 7 19.33 3.94 18.66
N ALA A 8 18.63 3.00 19.29
CA ALA A 8 17.38 2.34 18.91
C ALA A 8 16.13 3.25 18.74
N ALA A 9 16.21 4.33 17.96
CA ALA A 9 15.10 5.26 17.71
C ALA A 9 14.45 5.11 16.31
N GLY A 10 14.91 4.16 15.48
CA GLY A 10 14.50 4.06 14.07
C GLY A 10 13.38 3.08 13.72
N TRP A 11 12.85 2.32 14.67
CA TRP A 11 11.91 1.21 14.40
C TRP A 11 10.55 1.35 15.12
N LYS A 12 10.35 2.44 15.87
CA LYS A 12 9.20 2.57 16.78
C LYS A 12 7.91 3.09 16.14
N LEU A 13 7.93 3.56 14.89
CA LEU A 13 6.80 4.29 14.31
C LEU A 13 6.63 3.95 12.83
N LEU A 14 6.01 2.80 12.55
CA LEU A 14 5.66 2.45 11.18
C LEU A 14 4.26 1.82 11.11
N LEU A 15 3.90 0.97 12.07
CA LEU A 15 2.57 0.35 12.13
C LEU A 15 1.68 1.09 13.13
N ASP A 16 0.62 1.73 12.65
CA ASP A 16 -0.40 2.34 13.52
C ASP A 16 -1.18 1.24 14.27
N SER A 17 -1.76 1.58 15.42
CA SER A 17 -2.52 0.64 16.27
C SER A 17 -3.54 -0.27 15.56
N PRO A 18 -4.31 0.18 14.54
CA PRO A 18 -5.24 -0.70 13.82
C PRO A 18 -4.54 -1.75 12.94
N ALA A 19 -3.38 -1.41 12.36
CA ALA A 19 -2.59 -2.36 11.57
C ALA A 19 -2.04 -3.48 12.46
N ILE A 20 -1.58 -3.13 13.67
CA ILE A 20 -1.13 -4.11 14.67
C ILE A 20 -2.27 -5.04 15.08
N ALA A 21 -3.47 -4.50 15.32
CA ALA A 21 -4.64 -5.29 15.69
C ALA A 21 -5.03 -6.28 14.58
N ALA A 22 -5.00 -5.86 13.31
CA ALA A 22 -5.27 -6.73 12.16
C ALA A 22 -4.23 -7.85 12.02
N LEU A 23 -2.94 -7.55 12.22
CA LEU A 23 -1.87 -8.55 12.20
C LEU A 23 -2.00 -9.59 13.33
N LEU A 24 -2.44 -9.16 14.52
CA LEU A 24 -2.65 -10.04 15.68
C LEU A 24 -3.93 -10.89 15.56
N ALA A 25 -4.95 -10.39 14.87
CA ALA A 25 -6.22 -11.09 14.68
C ALA A 25 -6.19 -12.13 13.52
N HIS A 26 -5.11 -12.16 12.74
CA HIS A 26 -4.99 -13.08 11.61
C HIS A 26 -4.38 -14.42 12.04
N ASP A 27 -4.93 -15.54 11.52
CA ASP A 27 -4.54 -16.90 11.93
C ASP A 27 -3.24 -17.41 11.29
N TRP A 28 -2.65 -16.66 10.36
CA TRP A 28 -1.37 -16.96 9.68
C TRP A 28 -1.20 -18.45 9.29
N PRO A 29 -2.08 -18.97 8.41
CA PRO A 29 -2.10 -20.38 8.06
C PRO A 29 -0.76 -20.88 7.45
N GLY A 30 0.06 -19.98 6.88
CA GLY A 30 1.38 -20.29 6.33
C GLY A 30 2.60 -20.08 7.25
N ASN A 31 2.42 -19.95 8.57
CA ASN A 31 3.47 -19.72 9.58
C ASN A 31 4.23 -18.37 9.43
N VAL A 32 5.32 -18.21 10.22
CA VAL A 32 6.27 -17.08 10.24
C VAL A 32 6.78 -16.65 8.86
N ARG A 33 6.70 -17.53 7.85
CA ARG A 33 7.09 -17.22 6.48
C ARG A 33 6.16 -16.20 5.82
N GLU A 34 4.86 -16.25 6.09
CA GLU A 34 3.91 -15.24 5.58
C GLU A 34 4.10 -13.90 6.27
N LEU A 35 4.26 -13.92 7.60
CA LEU A 35 4.58 -12.72 8.37
C LEU A 35 5.90 -12.08 7.91
N ARG A 36 6.93 -12.90 7.65
CA ARG A 36 8.21 -12.43 7.10
C ARG A 36 8.04 -11.85 5.71
N ASN A 37 7.32 -12.52 4.81
CA ASN A 37 7.10 -12.00 3.45
C ASN A 37 6.34 -10.66 3.48
N LEU A 38 5.36 -10.53 4.39
CA LEU A 38 4.64 -9.29 4.60
C LEU A 38 5.56 -8.20 5.19
N ALA A 39 6.36 -8.52 6.21
CA ALA A 39 7.31 -7.60 6.81
C ALA A 39 8.43 -7.18 5.84
N GLU A 40 8.98 -8.09 5.04
CA GLU A 40 9.97 -7.81 4.01
C GLU A 40 9.42 -6.85 2.96
N ARG A 41 8.18 -7.10 2.49
CA ARG A 41 7.51 -6.19 1.56
C ARG A 41 7.25 -4.84 2.22
N TYR A 42 6.73 -4.83 3.44
CA TYR A 42 6.48 -3.62 4.19
C TYR A 42 7.74 -2.76 4.36
N VAL A 43 8.90 -3.37 4.61
CA VAL A 43 10.19 -2.68 4.69
C VAL A 43 10.67 -2.19 3.31
N LEU A 44 10.48 -2.99 2.25
CA LEU A 44 10.92 -2.64 0.89
C LEU A 44 10.06 -1.56 0.23
N LEU A 45 8.77 -1.57 0.51
CA LEU A 45 7.76 -0.72 -0.13
C LEU A 45 7.40 0.48 0.77
N GLY A 46 7.60 0.39 2.09
CA GLY A 46 7.22 1.40 3.08
C GLY A 46 5.73 1.35 3.42
N ALA A 47 5.34 1.95 4.56
CA ALA A 47 3.97 1.95 5.10
C ALA A 47 2.88 2.38 4.11
N ALA A 48 3.24 3.13 3.07
CA ALA A 48 2.33 3.64 2.06
C ALA A 48 1.96 2.62 0.97
N PHE A 49 2.63 1.46 0.90
CA PHE A 49 2.63 0.60 -0.29
C PHE A 49 2.21 -0.86 -0.04
N ASP A 50 1.44 -1.13 1.03
CA ASP A 50 1.00 -2.49 1.30
C ASP A 50 -0.45 -2.76 0.87
N TYR A 51 -0.62 -3.19 -0.37
CA TYR A 51 -1.90 -3.64 -0.91
C TYR A 51 -2.46 -4.88 -0.19
N ARG A 52 -1.62 -5.65 0.53
CA ARG A 52 -2.05 -6.81 1.33
C ARG A 52 -2.49 -6.37 2.71
N LEU A 53 -1.88 -5.34 3.30
CA LEU A 53 -2.39 -4.70 4.51
C LEU A 53 -3.74 -4.04 4.24
N ASP A 54 -3.90 -3.33 3.13
CA ASP A 54 -5.20 -2.80 2.71
C ASP A 54 -6.23 -3.92 2.53
N ALA A 55 -5.86 -5.03 1.87
CA ALA A 55 -6.75 -6.18 1.72
C ALA A 55 -7.10 -6.86 3.06
N LEU A 56 -6.15 -6.93 3.99
CA LEU A 56 -6.34 -7.47 5.34
C LEU A 56 -7.25 -6.55 6.18
N LEU A 57 -7.09 -5.23 6.05
CA LEU A 57 -7.92 -4.20 6.71
C LEU A 57 -9.34 -4.14 6.11
N GLU A 58 -9.51 -4.40 4.81
CA GLU A 58 -10.80 -4.50 4.13
C GLU A 58 -11.58 -5.78 4.51
N GLY A 59 -11.05 -6.63 5.39
CA GLY A 59 -11.73 -7.83 5.88
C GLY A 59 -11.84 -8.93 4.84
N ALA A 60 -11.00 -8.90 3.78
CA ALA A 60 -10.86 -10.04 2.91
C ALA A 60 -10.22 -11.16 3.73
N ASN A 61 -11.00 -12.19 4.07
CA ASN A 61 -10.45 -13.44 4.57
C ASN A 61 -9.32 -13.84 3.61
N ALA A 62 -8.09 -13.89 4.12
CA ALA A 62 -6.96 -14.43 3.40
C ALA A 62 -7.08 -15.98 3.33
N ASP A 63 -8.29 -16.47 3.06
CA ASP A 63 -8.58 -17.88 2.88
C ASP A 63 -7.89 -18.33 1.59
N THR A 64 -6.67 -18.80 1.80
CA THR A 64 -6.08 -20.05 1.30
C THR A 64 -5.40 -20.08 -0.06
N GLU A 65 -5.34 -19.02 -0.86
CA GLU A 65 -4.43 -19.00 -2.01
C GLU A 65 -3.75 -17.64 -2.18
N GLU A 66 -2.43 -17.64 -2.36
CA GLU A 66 -1.74 -16.44 -2.83
C GLU A 66 -2.45 -15.97 -4.11
N PRO A 67 -2.89 -14.70 -4.19
CA PRO A 67 -3.54 -14.20 -5.38
C PRO A 67 -2.64 -14.45 -6.59
N THR A 68 -3.21 -14.87 -7.70
CA THR A 68 -2.45 -15.14 -8.92
C THR A 68 -1.60 -13.91 -9.30
N LEU A 69 -0.47 -14.12 -10.00
CA LEU A 69 0.40 -13.01 -10.43
C LEU A 69 -0.37 -11.84 -11.10
N PRO A 70 -1.34 -12.08 -12.01
CA PRO A 70 -2.15 -11.00 -12.57
C PRO A 70 -2.90 -10.19 -11.51
N ARG A 71 -3.45 -10.84 -10.47
CA ARG A 71 -4.17 -10.17 -9.39
C ARG A 71 -3.22 -9.38 -8.49
N GLN A 72 -2.01 -9.88 -8.22
CA GLN A 72 -1.00 -9.14 -7.47
C GLN A 72 -0.58 -7.87 -8.19
N VAL A 73 -0.31 -7.95 -9.50
CA VAL A 73 0.04 -6.79 -10.33
C VAL A 73 -1.11 -5.77 -10.33
N GLU A 74 -2.35 -6.23 -10.40
CA GLU A 74 -3.53 -5.37 -10.36
C GLU A 74 -3.66 -4.60 -9.03
N LEU A 75 -3.48 -5.27 -7.90
CA LEU A 75 -3.52 -4.65 -6.58
C LEU A 75 -2.38 -3.66 -6.37
N PHE A 76 -1.16 -4.02 -6.81
CA PHE A 76 -0.02 -3.12 -6.79
C PHE A 76 -0.26 -1.87 -7.65
N GLU A 77 -0.81 -2.04 -8.85
CA GLU A 77 -1.17 -0.94 -9.74
C GLU A 77 -2.21 0.00 -9.08
N LYS A 78 -3.27 -0.56 -8.48
CA LYS A 78 -4.28 0.22 -7.75
C LYS A 78 -3.64 1.06 -6.64
N SER A 79 -2.79 0.45 -5.82
CA SER A 79 -2.08 1.13 -4.73
C SER A 79 -1.21 2.28 -5.26
N LEU A 80 -0.42 2.04 -6.30
CA LEU A 80 0.46 3.06 -6.90
C LEU A 80 -0.34 4.27 -7.43
N ILE A 81 -1.48 4.01 -8.07
CA ILE A 81 -2.36 5.06 -8.60
C ILE A 81 -2.99 5.86 -7.46
N SER A 82 -3.55 5.20 -6.44
CA SER A 82 -4.16 5.84 -5.27
C SER A 82 -3.16 6.76 -4.56
N GLN A 83 -1.94 6.26 -4.30
CA GLN A 83 -0.90 7.05 -3.66
C GLN A 83 -0.46 8.25 -4.50
N SER A 84 -0.36 8.08 -5.81
CA SER A 84 -0.04 9.20 -6.70
C SER A 84 -1.15 10.24 -6.68
N LEU A 85 -2.41 9.83 -6.71
CA LEU A 85 -3.54 10.74 -6.55
C LEU A 85 -3.47 11.49 -5.22
N ALA A 86 -3.19 10.81 -4.10
CA ALA A 86 -3.03 11.44 -2.79
C ALA A 86 -1.87 12.45 -2.77
N ARG A 87 -0.68 12.05 -3.23
CA ARG A 87 0.53 12.89 -3.25
C ARG A 87 0.37 14.15 -4.11
N TYR A 88 -0.37 14.05 -5.20
CA TYR A 88 -0.59 15.16 -6.14
C TYR A 88 -1.98 15.80 -5.96
N HIS A 89 -2.69 15.54 -4.86
CA HIS A 89 -4.00 16.14 -4.54
C HIS A 89 -5.01 16.04 -5.69
N GLY A 90 -5.13 14.84 -6.28
CA GLY A 90 -6.03 14.57 -7.41
C GLY A 90 -5.65 15.27 -8.72
N ARG A 91 -4.48 15.92 -8.82
CA ARG A 91 -4.04 16.62 -10.04
C ARG A 91 -3.59 15.64 -11.12
N VAL A 92 -4.55 15.18 -11.92
CA VAL A 92 -4.38 14.18 -12.98
C VAL A 92 -3.20 14.45 -13.91
N THR A 93 -2.95 15.71 -14.29
CA THR A 93 -1.80 16.07 -15.15
C THR A 93 -0.48 15.63 -14.52
N ASP A 94 -0.32 15.90 -13.24
CA ASP A 94 0.93 15.70 -12.51
C ASP A 94 1.11 14.22 -12.19
N VAL A 95 0.02 13.52 -11.87
CA VAL A 95 0.00 12.06 -11.72
C VAL A 95 0.38 11.35 -13.02
N CYS A 96 -0.21 11.73 -14.15
CA CYS A 96 0.13 11.13 -15.45
C CYS A 96 1.60 11.35 -15.81
N ARG A 97 2.13 12.55 -15.53
CA ARG A 97 3.55 12.87 -15.75
C ARG A 97 4.45 12.03 -14.84
N HIS A 98 4.08 11.87 -13.56
CA HIS A 98 4.83 11.09 -12.59
C HIS A 98 4.86 9.60 -12.94
N LEU A 99 3.70 9.03 -13.29
CA LEU A 99 3.57 7.63 -13.66
C LEU A 99 4.03 7.32 -15.10
N GLY A 100 4.31 8.35 -15.91
CA GLY A 100 4.76 8.20 -17.28
C GLY A 100 3.73 7.59 -18.23
N ILE A 101 2.43 7.72 -17.94
CA ILE A 101 1.34 7.14 -18.74
C ILE A 101 0.44 8.20 -19.37
N PRO A 102 -0.12 7.95 -20.58
CA PRO A 102 -1.07 8.85 -21.21
C PRO A 102 -2.34 9.01 -20.38
N ARG A 103 -2.97 10.19 -20.46
CA ARG A 103 -4.21 10.51 -19.73
C ARG A 103 -5.34 9.53 -19.99
N LYS A 104 -5.50 9.09 -21.25
CA LYS A 104 -6.53 8.11 -21.62
C LYS A 104 -6.32 6.80 -20.85
N THR A 105 -5.10 6.25 -20.91
CA THR A 105 -4.71 5.05 -20.16
C THR A 105 -4.90 5.22 -18.65
N PHE A 106 -4.61 6.39 -18.11
CA PHE A 106 -4.84 6.69 -16.71
C PHE A 106 -6.33 6.62 -16.32
N TYR A 107 -7.21 7.27 -17.10
CA TYR A 107 -8.66 7.20 -16.84
C TYR A 107 -9.22 5.78 -17.01
N ASP A 108 -8.72 5.00 -17.97
CA ASP A 108 -9.09 3.59 -18.11
C ASP A 108 -8.73 2.78 -16.86
N LYS A 109 -7.55 3.05 -16.27
CA LYS A 109 -7.11 2.43 -15.00
C LYS A 109 -7.94 2.92 -13.80
N LEU A 110 -8.27 4.22 -13.71
CA LEU A 110 -9.15 4.73 -12.66
C LEU A 110 -10.50 4.01 -12.66
N LYS A 111 -11.12 3.89 -13.84
CA LYS A 111 -12.39 3.17 -14.01
C LYS A 111 -12.25 1.70 -13.64
N LYS A 112 -11.18 1.03 -14.09
CA LYS A 112 -10.90 -0.38 -13.77
C LYS A 112 -10.81 -0.62 -12.26
N HIS A 113 -10.18 0.30 -11.53
CA HIS A 113 -9.90 0.17 -10.11
C HIS A 113 -10.95 0.81 -9.19
N GLY A 114 -12.00 1.41 -9.76
CA GLY A 114 -13.04 2.11 -8.99
C GLY A 114 -12.53 3.36 -8.26
N LEU A 115 -11.50 4.02 -8.79
CA LEU A 115 -10.91 5.22 -8.21
C LEU A 115 -11.47 6.48 -8.88
N ASN A 116 -11.78 7.52 -8.10
CA ASN A 116 -12.11 8.84 -8.61
C ASN A 116 -11.03 9.84 -8.17
N ALA A 117 -10.51 10.64 -9.12
CA ALA A 117 -9.49 11.63 -8.82
C ALA A 117 -10.01 12.76 -7.92
N ASP A 118 -11.31 13.06 -7.98
CA ASP A 118 -11.90 14.15 -7.20
C ASP A 118 -11.95 13.84 -5.71
N ASP A 119 -12.05 12.58 -5.31
CA ASP A 119 -12.02 12.16 -3.90
C ASP A 119 -10.71 12.58 -3.20
N TYR A 120 -9.62 12.72 -3.98
CA TYR A 120 -8.28 13.10 -3.48
C TYR A 120 -8.02 14.61 -3.53
N ARG A 121 -9.00 15.41 -3.98
CA ARG A 121 -8.92 16.88 -3.98
C ARG A 121 -9.53 17.47 -2.70
N HIS A 122 -10.47 16.75 -2.10
CA HIS A 122 -11.25 17.19 -0.95
C HIS A 122 -10.68 16.73 0.40
N SER A 123 -9.59 15.95 0.42
CA SER A 123 -8.86 15.55 1.63
C SER A 123 -7.98 16.67 2.23
N SER A 124 -8.10 17.89 1.69
CA SER A 124 -7.44 19.11 2.16
C SER A 124 -8.44 20.23 2.41
N GLU A 125 -9.43 19.98 3.27
CA GLU A 125 -10.12 21.03 4.03
C GLU A 125 -10.09 20.65 5.52
N PRO A 126 -9.70 21.58 6.42
CA PRO A 126 -9.42 21.34 7.83
C PRO A 126 -10.66 21.11 8.71
#